data_AF-A0A7C1DZH3-F1
#
_entry.id   AF-A0A7C1DZH3-F1
#
_cell.length_a   1.000
_cell.length_b   1.000
_cell.length_c   1.000
_cell.angle_alpha   90.00
_cell.angle_beta   90.00
_cell.angle_gamma   90.00
#
_symmetry.space_group_name_H-M   'P 1'
#
loop_
_entity.id
_entity.type
_entity.pdbx_description
1 polymer ?
#
loop_
_entity_poly.entity_id
_entity_poly.type
_entity_poly.pdbx_seq_one_letter_code
_entity_poly.pdbx_strand_id
1 'polypeptide(L)'
;WHVTGSPDGRFLAGDNFAREIYLIDRRTHEMMLLSAGHKRTAQDHPHPSFSPGGTRIVIQSAMLSEDGRSMNICVIPVPQEWLKIIYSTIHTFWSGYDHPL
;
A
#
# COMPACT_ATOMS: atom_id res chain seq x y z
N TRP A 1 0.48 11.99 4.90
CA TRP A 1 -0.77 12.21 4.14
C TRP A 1 -0.52 12.28 2.63
N HIS A 2 0.13 11.27 2.09
CA HIS A 2 0.31 11.01 0.68
C HIS A 2 -0.21 9.61 0.37
N VAL A 3 -0.74 9.43 -0.83
CA VAL A 3 -1.28 8.16 -1.29
C VAL A 3 -0.90 7.96 -2.75
N THR A 4 -0.70 6.71 -3.14
CA THR A 4 -0.44 6.30 -4.52
C THR A 4 -1.17 4.99 -4.81
N GLY A 5 -1.58 4.79 -6.06
CA GLY A 5 -2.15 3.51 -6.53
C GLY A 5 -1.09 2.64 -7.18
N SER A 6 -1.16 1.32 -7.00
CA SER A 6 -0.32 0.39 -7.74
C SER A 6 -0.68 0.41 -9.24
N PRO A 7 0.28 0.12 -10.14
CA PRO A 7 0.04 0.14 -11.58
C PRO A 7 -1.06 -0.81 -12.06
N ASP A 8 -1.24 -1.94 -11.39
CA ASP A 8 -2.31 -2.92 -11.66
C ASP A 8 -3.66 -2.54 -11.03
N GLY A 9 -3.70 -1.43 -10.30
CA GLY A 9 -4.88 -0.93 -9.61
C GLY A 9 -5.31 -1.78 -8.41
N ARG A 10 -4.56 -2.78 -7.97
CA ARG A 10 -4.96 -3.63 -6.84
C ARG A 10 -4.78 -2.93 -5.48
N PHE A 11 -3.64 -2.29 -5.28
CA PHE A 11 -3.28 -1.71 -4.00
C PHE A 11 -3.31 -0.20 -4.03
N LEU A 12 -3.55 0.39 -2.85
CA LEU A 12 -3.08 1.73 -2.52
C LEU A 12 -1.91 1.61 -1.54
N ALA A 13 -0.98 2.54 -1.59
CA ALA A 13 0.00 2.74 -0.53
C ALA A 13 -0.18 4.15 0.04
N GLY A 14 -0.22 4.27 1.37
CA GLY A 14 -0.40 5.55 2.03
C GLY A 14 0.32 5.63 3.35
N ASP A 15 0.69 6.86 3.75
CA ASP A 15 1.26 7.15 5.06
C ASP A 15 0.25 7.83 6.00
N ASN A 16 0.49 7.73 7.30
CA ASN A 16 -0.33 8.37 8.33
C ASN A 16 0.45 9.38 9.19
N PHE A 17 -0.22 10.01 10.16
CA PHE A 17 0.43 10.96 11.07
C PHE A 17 1.48 10.33 12.00
N ALA A 18 1.43 9.02 12.20
CA ALA A 18 2.47 8.27 12.91
C ALA A 18 3.67 7.94 12.00
N ARG A 19 3.63 8.36 10.73
CA ARG A 19 4.66 8.12 9.70
C ARG A 19 4.79 6.65 9.34
N GLU A 20 3.76 5.85 9.57
CA GLU A 20 3.68 4.46 9.15
C GLU A 20 3.27 4.38 7.68
N ILE A 21 3.71 3.35 6.98
CA ILE A 21 3.31 3.03 5.60
C ILE A 21 2.35 1.85 5.65
N TYR A 22 1.17 2.04 5.07
CA TYR A 22 0.20 0.97 4.86
C TYR A 22 0.09 0.63 3.38
N LEU A 23 -0.13 -0.66 3.12
CA LEU A 23 -0.65 -1.16 1.86
C LEU A 23 -2.12 -1.49 2.07
N ILE A 24 -2.98 -1.00 1.20
CA ILE A 24 -4.43 -1.17 1.29
C ILE A 24 -4.89 -1.96 0.07
N ASP A 25 -5.44 -3.15 0.27
CA ASP A 25 -6.02 -3.92 -0.84
C ASP A 25 -7.39 -3.35 -1.18
N ARG A 26 -7.55 -2.86 -2.42
CA ARG A 26 -8.79 -2.19 -2.84
C ARG A 26 -9.97 -3.14 -3.01
N ARG A 27 -9.75 -4.45 -3.09
CA ARG A 27 -10.82 -5.44 -3.24
C ARG A 27 -11.40 -5.86 -1.90
N THR A 28 -10.56 -6.01 -0.88
CA THR A 28 -10.99 -6.43 0.47
C THR A 28 -11.14 -5.27 1.44
N HIS A 29 -10.58 -4.11 1.11
CA HIS A 29 -10.42 -2.95 1.98
C HIS A 29 -9.51 -3.23 3.20
N GLU A 30 -8.74 -4.31 3.16
CA GLU A 30 -7.79 -4.64 4.21
C GLU A 30 -6.62 -3.65 4.20
N MET A 31 -6.33 -3.07 5.37
CA MET A 31 -5.16 -2.24 5.60
C MET A 31 -4.06 -3.07 6.26
N MET A 32 -2.94 -3.25 5.56
CA MET A 32 -1.79 -4.01 6.03
C MET A 32 -0.63 -3.06 6.35
N LEU A 33 -0.12 -3.10 7.59
CA LEU A 33 1.04 -2.30 7.98
C LEU A 33 2.29 -2.83 7.27
N LEU A 34 2.89 -2.02 6.41
CA LEU A 34 4.06 -2.38 5.61
C LEU A 34 5.38 -1.93 6.26
N SER A 35 5.41 -0.74 6.85
CA SER A 35 6.62 -0.19 7.49
C SER A 35 6.25 0.81 8.59
N ALA A 36 7.01 0.83 9.69
CA ALA A 36 6.75 1.66 10.85
C ALA A 36 8.05 2.13 11.52
N GLY A 37 7.93 2.95 12.57
CA GLY A 37 9.07 3.43 13.37
C GLY A 37 9.88 4.57 12.73
N HIS A 38 9.39 5.15 11.63
CA HIS A 38 10.05 6.28 10.97
C HIS A 38 10.17 7.49 11.92
N LYS A 39 11.38 8.05 12.03
CA LYS A 39 11.71 9.10 13.01
C LYS A 39 10.79 10.31 12.88
N ARG A 40 10.18 10.75 13.99
CA ARG A 40 9.36 11.98 14.00
C ARG A 40 10.15 13.27 13.83
N THR A 41 11.46 13.20 14.08
CA THR A 41 12.44 14.28 13.85
C THR A 41 12.78 14.47 12.37
N ALA A 42 12.42 13.53 11.50
CA ALA A 42 12.60 13.65 10.07
C ALA A 42 12.03 14.98 9.56
N GLN A 43 12.78 15.65 8.70
CA GLN A 43 12.44 16.98 8.17
C GLN A 43 11.12 16.97 7.41
N ASP A 44 10.80 15.84 6.78
CA ASP A 44 9.54 15.61 6.08
C ASP A 44 8.95 14.24 6.45
N HIS A 45 7.71 13.99 6.05
CA HIS A 45 7.04 12.71 6.21
C HIS A 45 7.25 11.78 5.01
N PRO A 46 6.97 10.47 5.14
CA PRO A 46 7.17 9.54 4.03
C PRO A 46 6.17 9.76 2.88
N HIS A 47 6.67 9.76 1.64
CA HIS A 47 5.85 9.91 0.43
C HIS A 47 5.95 8.61 -0.38
N PRO A 48 4.99 7.66 -0.23
CA PRO A 48 5.04 6.41 -0.98
C PRO A 48 4.81 6.61 -2.47
N SER A 49 5.54 5.87 -3.30
CA SER A 49 5.32 5.79 -4.75
C SER A 49 5.68 4.39 -5.25
N PHE A 50 4.81 3.78 -6.06
CA PHE A 50 5.05 2.44 -6.59
C PHE A 50 6.10 2.46 -7.71
N SER A 51 6.92 1.41 -7.73
CA SER A 51 7.70 1.04 -8.92
C SER A 51 6.77 0.63 -10.08
N PRO A 52 7.23 0.68 -11.35
CA PRO A 52 6.39 0.33 -12.51
C PRO A 52 5.80 -1.08 -12.48
N GLY A 53 6.49 -2.03 -11.81
CA GLY A 53 5.99 -3.40 -11.66
C GLY A 53 5.07 -3.61 -10.45
N GLY A 54 4.81 -2.59 -9.64
CA GLY A 54 3.97 -2.70 -8.44
C GLY A 54 4.55 -3.52 -7.28
N THR A 55 5.77 -4.06 -7.41
CA THR A 55 6.38 -4.97 -6.42
C THR A 55 7.24 -4.28 -5.36
N ARG A 56 7.49 -2.97 -5.53
CA ARG A 56 8.32 -2.15 -4.66
C ARG A 56 7.71 -0.76 -4.51
N ILE A 57 7.94 -0.15 -3.35
CA ILE A 57 7.53 1.21 -3.02
C ILE A 57 8.77 2.01 -2.64
N VAL A 58 8.92 3.21 -3.19
CA VAL A 58 9.93 4.18 -2.76
C VAL A 58 9.31 5.13 -1.74
N ILE A 59 10.07 5.46 -0.69
CA ILE A 59 9.71 6.48 0.31
C ILE A 59 10.92 7.36 0.62
N GLN A 60 10.66 8.51 1.22
CA GLN A 60 11.66 9.31 1.91
C GLN A 60 11.69 8.93 3.40
N SER A 61 12.88 8.78 3.99
CA SER A 61 13.02 8.52 5.44
C SER A 61 14.35 8.97 6.01
N ALA A 62 14.37 9.42 7.26
CA ALA A 62 15.58 9.80 8.01
C ALA A 62 16.12 8.67 8.92
N MET A 63 15.67 7.43 8.71
CA MET A 63 16.06 6.30 9.58
C MET A 63 17.58 6.08 9.62
N LEU A 64 18.24 6.24 8.46
CA LEU A 64 19.68 6.08 8.31
C LEU A 64 20.46 7.39 8.39
N SER A 65 19.78 8.52 8.59
CA SER A 65 20.45 9.81 8.67
C SER A 65 21.16 9.97 10.01
N GLU A 66 22.40 10.47 9.98
CA GLU A 66 23.23 10.69 11.18
C GLU A 66 22.57 11.69 12.14
N ASP A 67 21.94 12.73 11.59
CA ASP A 67 21.24 13.77 12.34
C ASP A 67 19.80 13.39 12.75
N GLY A 68 19.29 12.25 12.26
CA GLY A 68 17.89 11.84 12.40
C GLY A 68 16.85 12.77 11.74
N ARG A 69 17.28 13.70 10.87
CA ARG A 69 16.44 14.72 10.21
C ARG A 69 16.54 14.68 8.70
N SER A 70 17.75 14.59 8.15
CA SER A 70 18.02 14.57 6.71
C SER A 70 17.37 13.37 6.03
N MET A 71 16.75 13.58 4.86
CA MET A 71 15.96 12.54 4.20
C MET A 71 16.82 11.68 3.27
N ASN A 72 16.75 10.36 3.42
CA ASN A 72 17.26 9.38 2.48
C ASN A 72 16.11 8.82 1.62
N ILE A 73 16.46 8.26 0.46
CA ILE A 73 15.54 7.47 -0.35
C ILE A 73 15.63 6.01 0.06
N CYS A 74 14.49 5.41 0.40
CA CYS A 74 14.39 4.01 0.79
C CYS A 74 13.46 3.27 -0.16
N VAL A 75 13.79 2.02 -0.45
CA VAL A 75 12.95 1.12 -1.24
C VAL A 75 12.45 0.01 -0.33
N ILE A 76 11.13 -0.13 -0.25
CA ILE A 76 10.45 -1.18 0.51
C ILE A 76 9.90 -2.20 -0.49
N PRO A 77 10.33 -3.47 -0.47
CA PRO A 77 9.69 -4.51 -1.26
C PRO A 77 8.30 -4.81 -0.69
N VAL A 78 7.31 -5.01 -1.56
CA VAL A 78 6.02 -5.57 -1.15
C VAL A 78 6.23 -7.06 -0.87
N PRO A 79 5.81 -7.60 0.30
CA PRO A 79 5.93 -9.02 0.60
C PRO A 79 5.33 -9.88 -0.52
N GLN A 80 6.11 -10.87 -0.98
CA GLN A 80 5.72 -11.70 -2.11
C GLN A 80 4.41 -12.46 -1.85
N GLU A 81 4.15 -12.82 -0.58
CA GLU A 81 2.93 -13.48 -0.14
C GLU A 81 1.69 -12.62 -0.44
N TRP A 82 1.79 -11.31 -0.26
CA TRP A 82 0.68 -10.37 -0.47
C TRP A 82 0.38 -10.17 -1.96
N LEU A 83 1.44 -10.17 -2.79
CA LEU A 83 1.32 -10.09 -4.25
C LEU A 83 0.63 -11.32 -4.85
N LYS A 84 0.82 -12.51 -4.26
CA LYS A 84 0.31 -13.79 -4.78
C LYS A 84 -1.16 -14.08 -4.46
N ILE A 85 -1.82 -13.27 -3.63
CA ILE A 85 -3.23 -13.50 -3.29
C ILE A 85 -4.09 -13.34 -4.56
N ILE A 86 -4.76 -14.42 -4.95
CA ILE A 86 -5.73 -14.46 -6.03
C ILE A 86 -7.11 -14.61 -5.39
N TYR A 87 -8.01 -13.72 -5.77
CA TYR A 87 -9.38 -13.75 -5.29
C TYR A 87 -10.27 -14.55 -6.25
N SER A 88 -10.99 -15.55 -5.74
CA SER A 88 -12.07 -16.16 -6.51
C SER A 88 -13.23 -15.18 -6.62
N THR A 89 -13.73 -14.95 -7.83
CA THR A 89 -15.00 -14.27 -8.03
C THR A 89 -16.09 -15.32 -7.90
N ILE A 90 -16.87 -15.28 -6.83
CA ILE A 90 -18.11 -16.05 -6.76
C ILE A 90 -19.12 -15.28 -7.61
N HIS A 91 -19.31 -15.71 -8.86
CA HIS A 91 -20.47 -15.27 -9.63
C HIS A 91 -21.70 -15.99 -9.06
N THR A 92 -22.42 -15.34 -8.15
CA THR A 92 -23.81 -15.73 -7.87
C THR A 92 -24.62 -15.44 -9.13
N PHE A 93 -24.83 -16.47 -9.96
CA PHE A 93 -25.87 -16.45 -10.97
C PHE A 93 -27.21 -16.39 -10.24
N TRP A 94 -27.87 -15.24 -10.28
CA TRP A 94 -29.29 -15.15 -9.95
C TRP A 94 -30.07 -15.90 -11.04
N SER A 95 -30.45 -17.15 -10.77
CA SER A 95 -31.44 -17.87 -11.57
C SER A 95 -32.82 -17.67 -10.93
N GLY A 96 -33.70 -16.96 -11.61
CA GLY A 96 -35.14 -17.12 -11.43
C GLY A 96 -35.84 -15.93 -10.77
N TYR A 97 -36.59 -15.21 -11.61
CA TYR A 97 -38.05 -15.28 -11.55
C TYR A 97 -38.56 -15.21 -12.99
N ASP A 98 -38.80 -16.38 -13.59
CA ASP A 98 -39.78 -16.49 -14.67
C ASP A 98 -41.15 -16.21 -14.03
N HIS A 99 -41.75 -15.07 -14.35
CA HIS A 99 -43.15 -14.83 -14.07
C HIS A 99 -43.98 -15.68 -15.04
N PRO A 100 -44.84 -16.60 -14.56
CA PRO A 100 -45.83 -17.21 -15.42
C PRO A 100 -47.01 -16.23 -15.58
N LEU A 101 -47.24 -15.86 -16.86
CA LEU A 101 -48.42 -15.25 -17.49
C LEU A 101 -49.01 -13.97 -16.88
#